data_AF-A0A839TA73-F1
#
_entry.id   AF-A0A839TA73-F1
#
_cell.length_a   1.000
_cell.length_b   1.000
_cell.length_c   1.000
_cell.angle_alpha   90.00
_cell.angle_beta   90.00
_cell.angle_gamma   90.00
#
_symmetry.space_group_name_H-M   'P 1'
#
loop_
_entity.id
_entity.type
_entity.pdbx_description
1 polymer ?
#
loop_
_entity_poly.entity_id
_entity_poly.type
_entity_poly.pdbx_seq_one_letter_code
_entity_poly.pdbx_strand_id
1 'polypeptide(L)'
;MNNQSILSIASVIAKTASKIGLAGLITSVAMLSQATNAASNSATTIPLDLSGINITKHEIAVMQVLSEICPPMLNGKQKQRFYKSYSVQLHELMPSLEDPKAAIQYLSTQQDYRQILQGIRSWTMGFSKQDNRALCEDLANAQY
;
A
#
# COMPACT_ATOMS: atom_id res chain seq x y z
N MET A 1 31.59 27.86 -37.61
CA MET A 1 30.56 28.18 -38.62
C MET A 1 30.59 27.12 -39.71
N ASN A 2 29.40 26.74 -40.18
CA ASN A 2 29.05 25.90 -41.34
C ASN A 2 28.77 24.41 -41.09
N ASN A 3 27.46 24.17 -40.87
CA ASN A 3 26.71 22.96 -41.14
C ASN A 3 26.99 22.36 -42.52
N GLN A 4 26.93 21.04 -42.63
CA GLN A 4 26.13 20.39 -43.67
C GLN A 4 25.45 19.13 -43.11
N SER A 5 24.17 19.03 -43.43
CA SER A 5 23.25 17.99 -43.04
C SER A 5 23.21 16.86 -44.09
N ILE A 6 22.39 15.84 -43.77
CA ILE A 6 21.59 15.00 -44.67
C ILE A 6 22.12 13.59 -45.00
N LEU A 7 21.53 12.63 -44.26
CA LEU A 7 20.89 11.38 -44.72
C LEU A 7 21.40 10.71 -46.00
N SER A 8 21.88 9.47 -45.86
CA SER A 8 21.71 8.40 -46.87
C SER A 8 22.07 7.06 -46.24
N ILE A 9 21.09 6.31 -45.72
CA ILE A 9 21.27 4.88 -45.45
C ILE A 9 20.79 4.15 -46.69
N ALA A 10 21.75 3.77 -47.53
CA ALA A 10 21.53 3.01 -48.73
C ALA A 10 21.02 1.60 -48.38
N SER A 11 19.91 1.27 -49.01
CA SER A 11 19.38 -0.08 -49.20
C SER A 11 20.39 -0.98 -49.92
N VAL A 12 20.64 -2.19 -49.41
CA VAL A 12 20.98 -3.32 -50.28
C VAL A 12 20.29 -4.58 -49.78
N ILE A 13 19.44 -5.09 -50.67
CA ILE A 13 18.61 -6.28 -50.55
C ILE A 13 19.40 -7.51 -51.02
N ALA A 14 19.24 -8.59 -50.24
CA ALA A 14 19.23 -10.01 -50.58
C ALA A 14 20.44 -10.71 -51.24
N LYS A 15 20.71 -11.91 -50.71
CA LYS A 15 20.68 -13.16 -51.50
C LYS A 15 20.39 -14.35 -50.56
N THR A 16 19.20 -14.96 -50.64
CA THR A 16 18.89 -16.25 -51.31
C THR A 16 19.51 -17.47 -50.62
N ALA A 17 18.89 -18.64 -50.47
CA ALA A 17 17.55 -19.18 -50.73
C ALA A 17 17.61 -20.68 -50.35
N SER A 18 16.46 -21.37 -50.43
CA SER A 18 16.28 -22.84 -50.40
C SER A 18 16.24 -23.45 -48.99
N LYS A 19 15.25 -24.27 -48.61
CA LYS A 19 14.29 -25.09 -49.38
C LYS A 19 13.28 -25.71 -48.39
N ILE A 20 12.11 -26.10 -48.89
CA ILE A 20 11.09 -27.00 -48.28
C ILE A 20 10.28 -26.31 -47.16
N GLY A 21 8.96 -26.10 -47.23
CA GLY A 21 7.93 -26.91 -47.86
C GLY A 21 7.16 -27.67 -46.78
N LEU A 22 6.27 -26.99 -46.04
CA LEU A 22 5.15 -27.60 -45.31
C LEU A 22 4.15 -26.51 -44.91
N ALA A 23 2.95 -26.62 -45.47
CA ALA A 23 1.78 -25.89 -45.03
C ALA A 23 1.44 -26.31 -43.60
N GLY A 24 1.19 -25.31 -42.74
CA GLY A 24 0.75 -25.52 -41.37
C GLY A 24 0.36 -24.19 -40.75
N LEU A 25 -0.91 -23.82 -40.94
CA LEU A 25 -1.58 -22.75 -40.22
C LEU A 25 -1.43 -22.99 -38.72
N ILE A 26 -0.71 -22.13 -38.00
CA ILE A 26 -0.89 -22.01 -36.55
C ILE A 26 -1.31 -20.58 -36.27
N THR A 27 -2.62 -20.46 -36.31
CA THR A 27 -3.50 -19.47 -35.71
C THR A 27 -2.91 -18.86 -34.43
N SER A 28 -3.05 -17.55 -34.35
CA SER A 28 -2.86 -16.66 -33.20
C SER A 28 -3.02 -17.36 -31.85
N VAL A 29 -1.96 -17.33 -31.03
CA VAL A 29 -2.09 -17.56 -29.59
C VAL A 29 -2.92 -16.42 -29.02
N ALA A 30 -4.20 -16.69 -28.78
CA ALA A 30 -5.02 -15.89 -27.90
C ALA A 30 -4.33 -15.89 -26.52
N MET A 31 -3.90 -14.71 -26.09
CA MET A 31 -3.51 -14.46 -24.71
C MET A 31 -4.70 -14.84 -23.83
N LEU A 32 -4.58 -15.94 -23.06
CA LEU A 32 -5.52 -16.20 -21.97
C LEU A 32 -5.31 -15.09 -20.93
N SER A 33 -6.13 -14.05 -21.01
CA SER A 33 -6.37 -13.15 -19.89
C SER A 33 -6.91 -14.01 -18.74
N GLN A 34 -6.03 -14.31 -17.78
CA GLN A 34 -6.42 -14.81 -16.48
C GLN A 34 -7.25 -13.71 -15.83
N ALA A 35 -8.56 -13.74 -16.01
CA ALA A 35 -9.49 -13.03 -15.15
C ALA A 35 -9.39 -13.70 -13.79
N THR A 36 -8.51 -13.18 -12.93
CA THR A 36 -8.61 -13.44 -11.50
C THR A 36 -9.97 -12.91 -11.08
N ASN A 37 -10.86 -13.82 -10.70
CA ASN A 37 -12.06 -13.46 -9.97
C ASN A 37 -11.57 -12.81 -8.67
N ALA A 38 -11.54 -11.48 -8.64
CA ALA A 38 -11.60 -10.76 -7.39
C ALA A 38 -12.93 -11.19 -6.75
N ALA A 39 -12.86 -12.08 -5.77
CA ALA A 39 -13.99 -12.34 -4.90
C ALA A 39 -14.45 -10.98 -4.40
N SER A 40 -15.62 -10.56 -4.85
CA SER A 40 -16.35 -9.42 -4.34
C SER A 40 -16.65 -9.75 -2.88
N ASN A 41 -15.71 -9.39 -2.01
CA ASN A 41 -15.99 -9.18 -0.61
C ASN A 41 -16.99 -8.03 -0.59
N SER A 42 -18.28 -8.37 -0.64
CA SER A 42 -19.35 -7.53 -0.12
C SER A 42 -19.10 -7.39 1.37
N ALA A 43 -18.08 -6.61 1.73
CA ALA A 43 -18.03 -5.97 3.02
C ALA A 43 -19.35 -5.22 3.11
N THR A 44 -20.21 -5.65 4.03
CA THR A 44 -21.40 -4.91 4.41
C THR A 44 -20.94 -3.49 4.72
N THR A 45 -21.09 -2.58 3.76
CA THR A 45 -20.76 -1.18 3.93
C THR A 45 -21.83 -0.60 4.83
N ILE A 46 -21.67 -0.83 6.14
CA ILE A 46 -22.38 -0.03 7.14
C ILE A 46 -21.92 1.40 6.85
N PRO A 47 -22.83 2.33 6.53
CA PRO A 47 -22.47 3.72 6.32
C PRO A 47 -21.91 4.24 7.64
N LEU A 48 -20.59 4.26 7.73
CA LEU A 48 -19.88 4.84 8.84
C LEU A 48 -19.95 6.36 8.68
N ASP A 49 -20.44 7.06 9.68
CA ASP A 49 -20.48 8.51 9.67
C ASP A 49 -19.10 9.07 10.06
N LEU A 50 -18.29 9.41 9.05
CA LEU A 50 -16.99 10.06 9.25
C LEU A 50 -17.11 11.60 9.37
N SER A 51 -18.32 12.17 9.37
CA SER A 51 -18.53 13.63 9.33
C SER A 51 -18.06 14.34 10.61
N GLY A 52 -17.94 13.63 11.73
CA GLY A 52 -17.41 14.14 13.01
C GLY A 52 -15.88 14.05 13.18
N ILE A 53 -15.19 13.48 12.19
CA ILE A 53 -13.74 13.25 12.24
C ILE A 53 -13.03 14.50 11.73
N ASN A 54 -12.67 15.41 12.63
CA ASN A 54 -11.86 16.61 12.32
C ASN A 54 -10.34 16.32 12.25
N ILE A 55 -9.97 15.05 12.34
CA ILE A 55 -8.58 14.56 12.31
C ILE A 55 -8.16 14.20 10.88
N THR A 56 -6.88 14.35 10.55
CA THR A 56 -6.39 14.04 9.22
C THR A 56 -6.26 12.53 8.99
N LYS A 57 -6.49 12.07 7.76
CA LYS A 57 -6.21 10.68 7.32
C LYS A 57 -4.76 10.25 7.63
N HIS A 58 -3.83 11.19 7.77
CA HIS A 58 -2.44 10.95 8.12
C HIS A 58 -2.29 10.46 9.56
N GLU A 59 -2.93 11.10 10.53
CA GLU A 59 -2.81 10.73 11.95
C GLU A 59 -3.39 9.34 12.21
N ILE A 60 -4.53 9.02 11.58
CA ILE A 60 -5.12 7.68 11.65
C ILE A 60 -4.17 6.64 11.04
N ALA A 61 -3.54 6.96 9.90
CA ALA A 61 -2.61 6.06 9.25
C ALA A 61 -1.30 5.89 10.05
N VAL A 62 -0.81 6.91 10.77
CA VAL A 62 0.29 6.77 11.74
C VAL A 62 -0.08 5.75 12.80
N MET A 63 -1.24 5.91 13.44
CA MET A 63 -1.70 4.97 14.46
C MET A 63 -1.79 3.55 13.91
N GLN A 64 -2.35 3.37 12.70
CA GLN A 64 -2.41 2.06 12.06
C GLN A 64 -1.01 1.44 11.89
N VAL A 65 -0.04 2.18 11.35
CA VAL A 65 1.33 1.66 11.19
C VAL A 65 1.99 1.32 12.53
N LEU A 66 1.78 2.13 13.57
CA LEU A 66 2.27 1.82 14.91
C LEU A 66 1.70 0.49 15.45
N SER A 67 0.42 0.21 15.19
CA SER A 67 -0.22 -1.07 15.55
C SER A 67 0.34 -2.27 14.80
N GLU A 68 0.91 -2.06 13.61
CA GLU A 68 1.55 -3.10 12.79
C GLU A 68 2.97 -3.41 13.30
N ILE A 69 3.75 -2.39 13.65
CA ILE A 69 5.19 -2.56 13.93
C ILE A 69 5.51 -2.74 15.42
N CYS A 70 4.73 -2.17 16.34
CA CYS A 70 5.11 -2.12 17.75
C CYS A 70 4.90 -3.42 18.52
N PRO A 71 3.80 -4.17 18.34
CA PRO A 71 3.60 -5.42 19.09
C PRO A 71 4.77 -6.43 19.07
N PRO A 72 5.50 -6.64 17.96
CA PRO A 72 6.68 -7.51 17.96
C PRO A 72 7.94 -6.89 18.58
N MET A 73 7.98 -5.57 18.79
CA MET A 73 9.14 -4.87 19.38
C MET A 73 9.08 -4.77 20.90
N LEU A 74 7.95 -5.16 21.51
CA LEU A 74 7.63 -4.96 22.91
C LEU A 74 7.54 -6.29 23.67
N ASN A 75 7.92 -6.28 24.95
CA ASN A 75 7.66 -7.40 25.86
C ASN A 75 6.18 -7.49 26.25
N GLY A 76 5.78 -8.59 26.90
CA GLY A 76 4.36 -8.84 27.22
C GLY A 76 3.67 -7.72 28.02
N LYS A 77 4.35 -7.15 29.02
CA LYS A 77 3.80 -6.03 29.82
C LYS A 77 3.71 -4.75 29.00
N GLN A 78 4.74 -4.44 28.21
CA GLN A 78 4.74 -3.28 27.33
C GLN A 78 3.65 -3.39 26.25
N LYS A 79 3.48 -4.57 25.64
CA LYS A 79 2.46 -4.82 24.62
C LYS A 79 1.03 -4.60 25.15
N GLN A 80 0.75 -5.02 26.38
CA GLN A 80 -0.54 -4.74 27.02
C GLN A 80 -0.78 -3.23 27.19
N ARG A 81 0.22 -2.50 27.70
CA ARG A 81 0.11 -1.04 27.84
C ARG A 81 0.00 -0.33 26.51
N PHE A 82 0.77 -0.77 25.51
CA PHE A 82 0.66 -0.28 24.13
C PHE A 82 -0.76 -0.38 23.61
N TYR A 83 -1.43 -1.53 23.72
CA TYR A 83 -2.80 -1.67 23.23
C TYR A 83 -3.79 -0.78 23.98
N LYS A 84 -3.58 -0.57 25.29
CA LYS A 84 -4.35 0.40 26.07
C LYS A 84 -4.16 1.82 25.51
N SER A 85 -2.93 2.31 25.45
CA SER A 85 -2.59 3.65 24.96
C SER A 85 -3.05 3.87 23.51
N TYR A 86 -2.87 2.87 22.66
CA TYR A 86 -3.33 2.85 21.28
C TYR A 86 -4.86 3.01 21.18
N SER A 87 -5.61 2.25 22.00
CA SER A 87 -7.07 2.33 22.00
C SER A 87 -7.59 3.67 22.48
N VAL A 88 -6.95 4.27 23.49
CA VAL A 88 -7.29 5.61 23.99
C VAL A 88 -7.04 6.65 22.90
N GLN A 89 -5.86 6.65 22.29
CA GLN A 89 -5.56 7.59 21.20
C GLN A 89 -6.51 7.44 20.02
N LEU A 90 -6.83 6.21 19.58
CA LEU A 90 -7.81 6.04 18.51
C LEU A 90 -9.17 6.62 18.85
N HIS A 91 -9.61 6.48 20.10
CA HIS A 91 -10.85 7.08 20.58
C HIS A 91 -10.77 8.61 20.63
N GLU A 92 -9.63 9.19 21.03
CA GLU A 92 -9.41 10.64 21.00
C GLU A 92 -9.42 11.21 19.58
N LEU A 93 -8.85 10.47 18.61
CA LEU A 93 -8.85 10.86 17.19
C LEU A 93 -10.25 10.72 16.56
N MET A 94 -11.03 9.74 17.00
CA MET A 94 -12.36 9.42 16.44
C MET A 94 -13.42 9.31 17.54
N PRO A 95 -13.69 10.39 18.29
CA PRO A 95 -14.51 10.33 19.51
C PRO A 95 -16.01 10.11 19.22
N SER A 96 -16.44 10.36 17.99
CA SER A 96 -17.82 10.14 17.55
C SER A 96 -18.07 8.69 17.07
N LEU A 97 -17.04 7.84 17.02
CA LEU A 97 -17.16 6.49 16.51
C LEU A 97 -17.15 5.47 17.65
N GLU A 98 -18.17 4.61 17.67
CA GLU A 98 -18.27 3.53 18.64
C GLU A 98 -17.16 2.46 18.44
N ASP A 99 -16.81 2.18 17.17
CA ASP A 99 -15.66 1.33 16.82
C ASP A 99 -14.68 2.05 15.87
N PRO A 100 -13.65 2.72 16.42
CA PRO A 100 -12.60 3.34 15.64
C PRO A 100 -11.82 2.36 14.74
N LYS A 101 -11.80 1.05 15.06
CA LYS A 101 -11.10 0.07 14.22
C LYS A 101 -11.86 -0.24 12.95
N ALA A 102 -13.20 -0.31 13.01
CA ALA A 102 -14.03 -0.43 11.81
C ALA A 102 -13.83 0.76 10.85
N ALA A 103 -13.62 1.96 11.40
CA ALA A 103 -13.27 3.14 10.61
C ALA A 103 -11.95 3.00 9.87
N ILE A 104 -10.91 2.52 10.53
CA ILE A 104 -9.61 2.24 9.91
C ILE A 104 -9.74 1.19 8.80
N GLN A 105 -10.55 0.15 9.02
CA GLN A 105 -10.83 -0.86 8.00
C GLN A 105 -11.52 -0.26 6.78
N TYR A 106 -12.54 0.57 6.99
CA TYR A 106 -13.21 1.28 5.89
C TYR A 106 -12.26 2.23 5.15
N LEU A 107 -11.47 3.03 5.88
CA LEU A 107 -10.46 3.92 5.31
C LEU A 107 -9.43 3.14 4.47
N SER A 108 -9.02 1.96 4.92
CA SER A 108 -8.11 1.07 4.17
C SER A 108 -8.65 0.65 2.79
N THR A 109 -9.96 0.75 2.56
CA THR A 109 -10.58 0.51 1.24
C THR A 109 -10.47 1.71 0.28
N GLN A 110 -10.15 2.91 0.79
CA GLN A 110 -10.01 4.13 0.00
C GLN A 110 -8.59 4.25 -0.60
N GLN A 111 -8.50 4.65 -1.87
CA GLN A 111 -7.23 4.69 -2.60
C GLN A 111 -6.24 5.71 -2.02
N ASP A 112 -6.73 6.90 -1.68
CA ASP A 112 -5.91 7.98 -1.13
C ASP A 112 -5.35 7.60 0.25
N TYR A 113 -6.16 6.99 1.10
CA TYR A 113 -5.71 6.48 2.39
C TYR A 113 -4.67 5.37 2.24
N ARG A 114 -4.80 4.46 1.26
CA ARG A 114 -3.77 3.46 0.97
C ARG A 114 -2.44 4.09 0.55
N GLN A 115 -2.46 5.19 -0.22
CA GLN A 115 -1.25 5.91 -0.60
C GLN A 115 -0.57 6.55 0.61
N ILE A 116 -1.36 7.19 1.49
CA ILE A 116 -0.86 7.73 2.77
C ILE A 116 -0.24 6.62 3.62
N LEU A 117 -0.95 5.51 3.78
CA LEU A 117 -0.51 4.36 4.59
C LEU A 117 0.80 3.77 4.07
N GLN A 118 0.97 3.64 2.74
CA GLN A 118 2.23 3.22 2.15
C GLN A 118 3.37 4.20 2.40
N GLY A 119 3.10 5.51 2.29
CA GLY A 119 4.09 6.55 2.60
C GLY A 119 4.59 6.48 4.03
N ILE A 120 3.67 6.34 4.99
CA ILE A 120 4.01 6.23 6.41
C ILE A 120 4.75 4.93 6.69
N ARG A 121 4.32 3.78 6.15
CA ARG A 121 5.06 2.51 6.28
C ARG A 121 6.49 2.64 5.78
N SER A 122 6.67 3.22 4.60
CA SER A 122 8.00 3.43 4.00
C SER A 122 8.87 4.31 4.90
N TRP A 123 8.32 5.42 5.39
CA TRP A 123 9.00 6.31 6.33
C TRP A 123 9.39 5.57 7.62
N THR A 124 8.48 4.81 8.21
CA THR A 124 8.75 4.06 9.45
C THR A 124 9.78 2.93 9.25
N MET A 125 9.77 2.27 8.10
CA MET A 125 10.79 1.27 7.73
C MET A 125 12.17 1.91 7.45
N GLY A 126 12.23 3.22 7.20
CA GLY A 126 13.48 3.95 7.03
C GLY A 126 14.27 4.13 8.32
N PHE A 127 13.65 3.95 9.48
CA PHE A 127 14.32 4.04 10.78
C PHE A 127 15.03 2.75 11.17
N SER A 128 16.04 2.88 12.04
CA SER A 128 16.68 1.70 12.61
C SER A 128 15.69 0.91 13.50
N LYS A 129 15.97 -0.38 13.72
CA LYS A 129 15.18 -1.19 14.66
C LYS A 129 15.18 -0.62 16.07
N GLN A 130 16.27 0.04 16.48
CA GLN A 130 16.40 0.65 17.79
C GLN A 130 15.49 1.88 17.92
N ASP A 131 15.46 2.75 16.90
CA ASP A 131 14.62 3.95 16.89
C ASP A 131 13.13 3.58 16.89
N ASN A 132 12.75 2.61 16.04
CA ASN A 132 11.38 2.10 16.01
C ASN A 132 10.99 1.47 17.35
N ARG A 133 11.91 0.74 17.99
CA ARG A 133 11.66 0.19 19.32
C ARG A 133 11.46 1.28 20.37
N ALA A 134 12.30 2.33 20.38
CA ALA A 134 12.17 3.44 21.32
C ALA A 134 10.80 4.13 21.17
N LEU A 135 10.38 4.42 19.93
CA LEU A 135 9.06 4.96 19.63
C LEU A 135 7.92 4.08 20.18
N CYS A 136 8.04 2.76 20.01
CA CYS A 136 7.06 1.82 20.52
C CYS A 136 7.04 1.74 22.05
N GLU A 137 8.20 1.85 22.70
CA GLU A 137 8.32 1.90 24.15
C GLU A 137 7.73 3.20 24.72
N ASP A 138 7.95 4.33 24.06
CA ASP A 138 7.34 5.62 24.41
C ASP A 138 5.82 5.53 24.35
N LEU A 139 5.27 4.97 23.27
CA LEU A 139 3.82 4.80 23.13
C LEU A 139 3.25 3.84 24.19
N ALA A 140 4.00 2.80 24.56
CA ALA A 140 3.63 1.86 25.61
C ALA A 140 3.74 2.43 27.03
N ASN A 141 4.46 3.54 27.21
CA ASN A 141 4.65 4.19 28.50
C ASN A 141 3.92 5.54 28.60
N ALA A 142 3.28 5.99 27.51
CA ALA A 142 2.46 7.18 27.50
C ALA A 142 1.35 7.09 28.56
N GLN A 143 1.21 8.16 29.33
CA GLN A 143 0.27 8.24 30.44
C GLN A 143 -1.09 8.69 29.93
N TYR A 144 -2.02 7.74 29.80
CA TYR A 144 -3.43 7.97 29.48
C TYR A 144 -4.35 7.27 30.50
#